data_AF-A0A821ZP50-F1
#
_entry.id   AF-A0A821ZP50-F1
#
_cell.length_a   1.000
_cell.length_b   1.000
_cell.length_c   1.000
_cell.angle_alpha   90.00
_cell.angle_beta   90.00
_cell.angle_gamma   90.00
#
_symmetry.space_group_name_H-M   'P 1'
#
loop_
_entity.id
_entity.type
_entity.pdbx_description
1 polymer ?
#
loop_
_entity_poly.entity_id
_entity_poly.type
_entity_poly.pdbx_seq_one_letter_code
_entity_poly.pdbx_strand_id
1 'polypeptide(L)'
;RQWTHIGEPTNYIPRPYVKYNAVLVPLPSSSTLYQALLGTIKTIGTSVRIISIDQIKNPLLEDTYEAMKKIIARECKGNPNERKLYHSTKGDAINGIVEDGFDDRFFSPTGAWGHGAYFADDPQKSHTYTAANLINRTRVIF
;
A
#
# COMPACT_ATOMS: atom_id res chain seq x y z
N ARG A 1 -18.26 -11.73 1.30
CA ARG A 1 -16.98 -11.02 1.08
C ARG A 1 -16.24 -11.81 -0.01
N GLN A 2 -16.36 -11.45 -1.29
CA GLN A 2 -15.81 -12.25 -2.41
C GLN A 2 -14.37 -11.84 -2.77
N TRP A 3 -13.54 -11.71 -1.74
CA TRP A 3 -12.11 -11.51 -1.94
C TRP A 3 -11.45 -12.86 -2.26
N THR A 4 -10.65 -12.91 -3.31
CA THR A 4 -9.67 -13.99 -3.47
C THR A 4 -8.50 -13.70 -2.54
N HIS A 5 -8.52 -14.33 -1.37
CA HIS A 5 -7.38 -14.31 -0.45
C HIS A 5 -6.21 -15.06 -1.11
N ILE A 6 -5.05 -14.40 -1.20
CA ILE A 6 -3.84 -15.01 -1.76
C ILE A 6 -2.93 -15.41 -0.61
N GLY A 7 -2.81 -16.72 -0.36
CA GLY A 7 -2.01 -17.29 0.72
C GLY A 7 -2.85 -17.77 1.92
N GLU A 8 -2.17 -18.30 2.94
CA GLU A 8 -2.81 -18.76 4.18
C GLU A 8 -3.20 -17.58 5.08
N PRO A 9 -4.37 -17.61 5.73
CA PRO A 9 -4.74 -16.57 6.70
C PRO A 9 -3.74 -16.53 7.86
N THR A 10 -3.09 -15.39 8.05
CA THR A 10 -2.30 -15.13 9.26
C THR A 10 -3.27 -14.83 10.40
N ASN A 11 -3.52 -15.82 11.27
CA ASN A 11 -4.43 -15.69 12.41
C ASN A 11 -3.90 -14.78 13.53
N TYR A 12 -2.65 -14.34 13.43
CA TYR A 12 -2.03 -13.46 14.41
C TYR A 12 -1.96 -12.03 13.88
N ILE A 13 -2.81 -11.16 14.42
CA ILE A 13 -2.70 -9.71 14.28
C ILE A 13 -2.11 -9.21 15.61
N PRO A 14 -0.84 -8.76 15.65
CA PRO A 14 -0.31 -8.16 16.85
C PRO A 14 -1.20 -6.97 17.24
N ARG A 15 -1.60 -6.88 18.51
CA ARG A 15 -2.30 -5.67 18.98
C ARG A 15 -1.32 -4.50 18.87
N PRO A 16 -1.68 -3.42 18.17
CA PRO A 16 -0.82 -2.26 18.14
C PRO A 16 -0.66 -1.72 19.56
N TYR A 17 0.48 -1.08 19.82
CA TYR A 17 0.70 -0.36 21.07
C TYR A 17 -0.40 0.69 21.25
N VAL A 18 -0.81 1.03 22.47
CA VAL A 18 -2.01 1.86 22.77
C VAL A 18 -2.06 3.21 22.02
N LYS A 19 -0.93 3.69 21.51
CA LYS A 19 -0.79 4.95 20.77
C LYS A 19 -0.97 4.81 19.24
N TYR A 20 -0.89 3.59 18.70
CA TYR A 20 -0.96 3.31 17.27
C TYR A 20 -2.17 2.45 16.96
N ASN A 21 -2.73 2.61 15.78
CA ASN A 21 -3.83 1.83 15.23
C ASN A 21 -3.32 0.78 14.23
N ALA A 22 -2.07 0.92 13.79
CA ALA A 22 -1.48 0.06 12.79
C ALA A 22 -0.24 -0.71 13.29
N VAL A 23 -0.03 -1.89 12.71
CA VAL A 23 1.22 -2.66 12.82
C VAL A 23 1.70 -3.10 11.44
N LEU A 24 3.01 -3.02 11.22
CA LEU A 24 3.68 -3.62 10.07
C LEU A 24 4.11 -5.04 10.43
N VAL A 25 3.59 -6.02 9.71
CA VAL A 25 3.88 -7.44 9.94
C VAL A 25 4.73 -7.95 8.77
N PRO A 26 6.01 -8.30 9.00
CA PRO A 26 6.86 -8.86 7.94
C PRO A 26 6.23 -10.09 7.32
N LEU A 27 6.15 -10.10 5.98
CA LEU A 27 5.63 -11.25 5.26
C LEU A 27 6.70 -12.35 5.20
N PRO A 28 6.36 -13.61 5.55
CA PRO A 28 7.26 -14.74 5.37
C PRO A 28 7.64 -14.87 3.89
N SER A 29 8.93 -15.06 3.61
CA SER A 29 9.43 -15.23 2.24
C SER A 29 8.84 -16.44 1.53
N SER A 30 8.38 -17.45 2.28
CA SER A 30 7.68 -18.63 1.74
C SER A 30 6.22 -18.36 1.37
N SER A 31 5.64 -17.23 1.77
CA SER A 31 4.22 -16.96 1.52
C SER A 31 3.93 -16.64 0.05
N THR A 32 2.77 -17.07 -0.44
CA THR A 32 2.31 -16.79 -1.81
C THR A 32 2.27 -15.29 -2.11
N LEU A 33 1.81 -14.48 -1.14
CA LEU A 33 1.77 -13.03 -1.28
C LEU A 33 3.16 -12.43 -1.42
N TYR A 34 4.13 -12.86 -0.61
CA TYR A 34 5.52 -12.41 -0.74
C TYR A 34 6.09 -12.74 -2.12
N GLN A 35 5.89 -13.97 -2.62
CA GLN A 35 6.40 -14.38 -3.93
C GLN A 35 5.74 -13.61 -5.09
N ALA A 36 4.44 -13.32 -4.98
CA ALA A 36 3.74 -12.50 -5.96
C ALA A 36 4.30 -11.06 -5.99
N LEU A 37 4.45 -10.42 -4.83
CA LEU A 37 5.01 -9.07 -4.73
C LEU A 37 6.48 -9.02 -5.17
N LEU A 38 7.27 -10.06 -4.85
CA LEU A 38 8.63 -10.22 -5.34
C LEU A 38 8.68 -10.26 -6.87
N GLY A 39 7.77 -11.01 -7.50
CA GLY A 39 7.64 -11.07 -8.96
C GLY A 39 7.34 -9.70 -9.57
N THR A 40 6.38 -8.97 -9.00
CA THR A 40 6.05 -7.60 -9.40
C THR A 40 7.23 -6.64 -9.27
N ILE A 41 7.91 -6.59 -8.11
CA ILE A 41 9.00 -5.64 -7.91
C ILE A 41 10.22 -5.95 -8.80
N LYS A 42 10.45 -7.23 -9.13
CA LYS A 42 11.49 -7.63 -10.09
C LYS A 42 11.26 -7.07 -11.49
N THR A 43 10.03 -6.71 -11.87
CA THR A 43 9.77 -6.11 -13.20
C THR A 43 10.28 -4.67 -13.30
N ILE A 44 10.49 -3.97 -12.18
CA ILE A 44 11.05 -2.62 -12.14
C ILE A 44 12.49 -2.61 -12.69
N GLY A 45 13.26 -3.67 -12.41
CA GLY A 45 14.62 -3.85 -12.90
C GLY A 45 15.49 -4.70 -11.99
N THR A 46 16.54 -5.30 -12.56
CA THR A 46 17.49 -6.19 -11.86
C THR A 46 18.38 -5.47 -10.85
N SER A 47 18.48 -4.15 -10.92
CA SER A 47 19.25 -3.31 -9.99
C SER A 47 18.49 -2.98 -8.69
N VAL A 48 17.20 -3.29 -8.61
CA VAL A 48 16.38 -3.04 -7.42
C VAL A 48 16.51 -4.22 -6.46
N ARG A 49 16.98 -3.95 -5.24
CA ARG A 49 17.04 -4.93 -4.15
C ARG A 49 15.92 -4.67 -3.15
N ILE A 50 15.08 -5.69 -2.93
CA ILE A 50 14.06 -5.66 -1.88
C ILE A 50 14.75 -5.76 -0.52
N ILE A 51 14.36 -4.88 0.41
CA ILE A 51 14.88 -4.86 1.78
C ILE A 51 13.92 -5.60 2.73
N SER A 52 12.64 -5.25 2.67
CA SER A 52 11.55 -5.93 3.37
C SER A 52 10.27 -5.86 2.53
N ILE A 53 9.32 -6.74 2.85
CA ILE A 53 7.93 -6.65 2.41
C ILE A 53 7.08 -6.87 3.65
N ASP A 54 6.36 -5.83 4.06
CA ASP A 54 5.58 -5.83 5.29
C ASP A 54 4.11 -5.65 4.96
N GLN A 55 3.24 -6.44 5.59
CA GLN A 55 1.80 -6.27 5.51
C GLN A 55 1.35 -5.23 6.52
N ILE A 56 0.60 -4.23 6.05
CA ILE A 56 -0.09 -3.29 6.92
C ILE A 56 -1.30 -3.99 7.54
N LYS A 57 -1.39 -3.95 8.86
CA LYS A 57 -2.58 -4.34 9.62
C LYS A 57 -3.09 -3.11 10.36
N ASN A 58 -4.15 -2.50 9.85
CA ASN A 58 -4.86 -1.40 10.49
C ASN A 58 -6.38 -1.67 10.38
N PRO A 59 -6.98 -2.33 11.40
CA PRO A 59 -8.38 -2.74 11.33
C PRO A 59 -9.36 -1.57 11.15
N LEU A 60 -9.04 -0.39 11.69
CA LEU A 60 -9.91 0.80 11.58
C LEU A 60 -9.95 1.33 10.14
N LEU A 61 -8.78 1.42 9.48
CA LEU A 61 -8.72 1.82 8.07
C LEU A 61 -9.32 0.75 7.15
N GLU A 62 -9.14 -0.53 7.47
CA GLU A 62 -9.76 -1.63 6.72
C GLU A 62 -11.29 -1.57 6.79
N ASP A 63 -11.85 -1.38 7.99
CA ASP A 63 -13.30 -1.22 8.17
C ASP A 63 -13.84 0.02 7.45
N THR A 64 -13.10 1.14 7.51
CA THR A 64 -13.45 2.38 6.80
C THR A 64 -13.42 2.20 5.29
N TYR A 65 -12.38 1.55 4.76
CA TYR A 65 -12.24 1.24 3.34
C TYR A 65 -13.41 0.38 2.84
N GLU A 66 -13.75 -0.68 3.56
CA GLU A 66 -14.85 -1.58 3.22
C GLU A 66 -16.23 -0.89 3.30
N ALA A 67 -16.41 0.04 4.24
CA ALA A 67 -17.63 0.85 4.32
C ALA A 67 -17.76 1.77 3.09
N MET A 68 -16.70 2.51 2.75
CA MET A 68 -16.69 3.41 1.59
C MET A 68 -16.84 2.66 0.27
N LYS A 69 -16.20 1.51 0.12
CA LYS A 69 -16.37 0.62 -1.05
C LYS A 69 -17.83 0.24 -1.28
N LYS A 70 -18.57 -0.08 -0.21
CA LYS A 70 -20.02 -0.39 -0.31
C LYS A 70 -20.86 0.81 -0.71
N ILE A 71 -20.50 2.00 -0.23
CA ILE A 71 -21.18 3.26 -0.62
C ILE A 71 -20.98 3.50 -2.11
N ILE A 72 -19.73 3.48 -2.60
CA ILE A 72 -19.41 3.65 -4.02
C ILE A 72 -20.12 2.57 -4.86
N ALA A 73 -20.11 1.30 -4.43
CA ALA A 73 -20.80 0.24 -5.16
C ALA A 73 -22.30 0.51 -5.30
N ARG A 74 -22.98 1.03 -4.28
CA ARG A 74 -24.41 1.40 -4.36
C ARG A 74 -24.65 2.50 -5.38
N GLU A 75 -23.75 3.47 -5.46
CA GLU A 75 -23.82 4.58 -6.42
C GLU A 75 -23.43 4.16 -7.84
N CYS A 76 -22.58 3.13 -7.98
CA CYS A 76 -22.01 2.66 -9.24
C CYS A 76 -22.60 1.31 -9.72
N LYS A 77 -23.92 1.14 -9.67
CA LYS A 77 -24.64 -0.05 -10.21
C LYS A 77 -24.11 -1.39 -9.65
N GLY A 78 -23.67 -1.40 -8.40
CA GLY A 78 -23.11 -2.57 -7.72
C GLY A 78 -21.61 -2.78 -7.93
N ASN A 79 -20.92 -1.98 -8.75
CA ASN A 79 -19.50 -2.14 -9.02
C ASN A 79 -18.67 -0.92 -8.53
N PRO A 80 -17.87 -1.06 -7.47
CA PRO A 80 -17.02 0.01 -6.98
C PRO A 80 -15.77 0.28 -7.83
N ASN A 81 -15.53 -0.52 -8.88
CA ASN A 81 -14.36 -0.41 -9.77
C ASN A 81 -13.02 -0.44 -9.02
N GLU A 82 -12.92 -1.32 -8.02
CA GLU A 82 -11.73 -1.47 -7.20
C GLU A 82 -10.53 -2.00 -8.01
N ARG A 83 -9.36 -1.40 -7.82
CA ARG A 83 -8.11 -1.78 -8.48
C ARG A 83 -6.97 -1.86 -7.48
N LYS A 84 -6.07 -2.81 -7.67
CA LYS A 84 -4.77 -2.85 -6.99
C LYS A 84 -3.79 -1.99 -7.77
N LEU A 85 -3.23 -0.97 -7.12
CA LEU A 85 -2.34 0.01 -7.71
C LEU A 85 -1.16 0.25 -6.76
N TYR A 86 -0.14 0.94 -7.26
CA TYR A 86 1.11 1.18 -6.56
C TYR A 86 1.27 2.66 -6.21
N HIS A 87 1.70 2.95 -4.99
CA HIS A 87 2.02 4.31 -4.55
C HIS A 87 3.44 4.36 -3.98
N SER A 88 4.36 4.95 -4.75
CA SER A 88 5.71 5.20 -4.26
C SER A 88 5.73 6.47 -3.42
N THR A 89 6.43 6.42 -2.29
CA THR A 89 6.60 7.57 -1.42
C THR A 89 7.94 7.54 -0.68
N LYS A 90 8.24 8.66 -0.01
CA LYS A 90 9.42 8.81 0.83
C LYS A 90 9.20 8.12 2.17
N GLY A 91 10.30 7.75 2.82
CA GLY A 91 10.25 6.96 4.07
C GLY A 91 9.61 7.69 5.26
N ASP A 92 9.59 9.02 5.25
CA ASP A 92 8.95 9.85 6.28
C ASP A 92 7.41 9.78 6.22
N ALA A 93 6.83 9.54 5.05
CA ALA A 93 5.39 9.42 4.87
C ALA A 93 4.82 8.07 5.35
N ILE A 94 5.66 7.05 5.54
CA ILE A 94 5.21 5.69 5.88
C ILE A 94 4.35 5.69 7.14
N ASN A 95 4.84 6.31 8.21
CA ASN A 95 4.17 6.25 9.52
C ASN A 95 2.78 6.89 9.46
N GLY A 96 2.64 8.04 8.79
CA GLY A 96 1.34 8.70 8.67
C GLY A 96 0.39 7.94 7.76
N ILE A 97 0.86 7.42 6.61
CA ILE A 97 0.00 6.64 5.69
C ILE A 97 -0.48 5.34 6.34
N VAL A 98 0.40 4.64 7.06
CA VAL A 98 0.09 3.36 7.71
C VAL A 98 -0.90 3.55 8.87
N GLU A 99 -0.75 4.65 9.62
CA GLU A 99 -1.56 4.96 10.80
C GLU A 99 -2.92 5.56 10.45
N ASP A 100 -2.93 6.57 9.57
CA ASP A 100 -4.10 7.41 9.30
C ASP A 100 -4.67 7.24 7.88
N GLY A 101 -3.95 6.54 7.00
CA GLY A 101 -4.33 6.39 5.59
C GLY A 101 -3.83 7.52 4.70
N PHE A 102 -4.31 7.56 3.46
CA PHE A 102 -3.98 8.61 2.51
C PHE A 102 -4.85 9.84 2.74
N ASP A 103 -4.23 10.96 3.10
CA ASP A 103 -4.88 12.27 3.25
C ASP A 103 -4.04 13.41 2.65
N ASP A 104 -4.53 14.63 2.80
CA ASP A 104 -3.99 15.84 2.20
C ASP A 104 -2.53 16.15 2.57
N ARG A 105 -2.05 15.63 3.71
CA ARG A 105 -0.65 15.74 4.12
C ARG A 105 0.31 15.09 3.11
N PHE A 106 -0.18 14.11 2.34
CA PHE A 106 0.59 13.34 1.36
C PHE A 106 0.17 13.60 -0.10
N PHE A 107 -0.73 14.55 -0.34
CA PHE A 107 -1.17 14.86 -1.70
C PHE A 107 -0.08 15.56 -2.50
N SER A 108 -0.03 15.26 -3.79
CA SER A 108 0.91 15.94 -4.68
C SER A 108 0.49 17.41 -4.85
N PRO A 109 1.32 18.39 -4.46
CA PRO A 109 0.98 19.81 -4.63
C PRO A 109 1.02 20.23 -6.10
N THR A 110 1.73 19.49 -6.95
CA THR A 110 1.93 19.77 -8.38
C THR A 110 1.31 18.69 -9.27
N GLY A 111 0.32 17.95 -8.75
CA GLY A 111 -0.36 16.89 -9.50
C GLY A 111 -1.13 17.45 -10.69
N ALA A 112 -0.89 16.92 -11.89
CA ALA A 112 -1.50 17.44 -13.13
C ALA A 112 -3.03 17.27 -13.21
N TRP A 113 -3.62 16.44 -12.36
CA TRP A 113 -5.06 16.13 -12.32
C TRP A 113 -5.73 16.57 -11.02
N GLY A 114 -5.11 17.50 -10.29
CA GLY A 114 -5.63 18.06 -9.05
C GLY A 114 -4.88 17.61 -7.80
N HIS A 115 -5.31 18.16 -6.66
CA HIS A 115 -4.75 17.90 -5.34
C HIS A 115 -5.30 16.58 -4.79
N GLY A 116 -4.48 15.53 -4.84
CA GLY A 116 -4.87 14.19 -4.42
C GLY A 116 -3.70 13.25 -4.25
N ALA A 117 -3.99 12.06 -3.73
CA ALA A 117 -3.08 10.92 -3.74
C ALA A 117 -3.09 10.27 -5.14
N TYR A 118 -1.90 10.02 -5.69
CA TYR A 118 -1.72 9.44 -7.02
C TYR A 118 -1.30 7.98 -6.94
N PHE A 119 -1.92 7.13 -7.73
CA PHE A 119 -1.62 5.70 -7.79
C PHE A 119 -1.31 5.29 -9.22
N ALA A 120 -0.34 4.39 -9.41
CA ALA A 120 0.06 3.87 -10.72
C ALA A 120 -0.37 2.41 -10.88
N ASP A 121 -0.76 2.03 -12.09
CA ASP A 121 -1.05 0.64 -12.46
C ASP A 121 0.20 -0.18 -12.79
N ASP A 122 1.32 0.49 -13.02
CA ASP A 122 2.64 -0.09 -13.27
C ASP A 122 3.60 0.24 -12.10
N PRO A 123 4.23 -0.78 -11.48
CA PRO A 123 5.19 -0.55 -10.40
C PRO A 123 6.43 0.24 -10.86
N GLN A 124 6.87 0.10 -12.12
CA GLN A 124 7.99 0.86 -12.68
C GLN A 124 7.63 2.34 -12.79
N LYS A 125 6.42 2.65 -13.26
CA LYS A 125 5.90 4.03 -13.30
C LYS A 125 5.79 4.62 -11.89
N SER A 126 5.28 3.85 -10.92
CA SER A 126 5.26 4.28 -9.52
C SER A 126 6.68 4.61 -9.02
N HIS A 127 7.62 3.69 -9.29
CA HIS A 127 9.00 3.81 -8.85
C HIS A 127 9.66 5.11 -9.32
N THR A 128 9.38 5.59 -10.54
CA THR A 128 10.00 6.83 -11.06
C THR A 128 9.45 8.10 -10.44
N TYR A 129 8.25 8.08 -9.83
CA TYR A 129 7.63 9.28 -9.24
C TYR A 129 8.24 9.74 -7.92
N THR A 130 8.99 8.87 -7.25
CA THR A 130 9.64 9.20 -5.97
C THR A 130 11.15 9.24 -6.16
N ALA A 131 11.87 10.13 -5.48
CA ALA A 131 13.33 10.07 -5.44
C ALA A 131 13.78 9.06 -4.37
N ALA A 132 14.92 8.40 -4.60
CA ALA A 132 15.53 7.59 -3.54
C ALA A 132 15.93 8.48 -2.35
N ASN A 133 15.84 7.96 -1.13
CA ASN A 133 16.39 8.61 0.04
C ASN A 133 17.90 8.87 -0.17
N LEU A 134 18.35 10.08 0.15
CA LEU A 134 19.71 10.53 -0.18
C LEU A 134 20.81 9.76 0.55
N ILE A 135 20.51 9.19 1.72
CA ILE A 135 21.50 8.55 2.58
C ILE A 135 21.64 7.07 2.23
N ASN A 136 20.53 6.32 2.29
CA ASN A 136 20.54 4.87 2.15
C ASN A 136 20.05 4.40 0.76
N ARG A 137 19.68 5.33 -0.13
CA ARG A 137 19.15 5.07 -1.48
C ARG A 137 17.90 4.19 -1.49
N THR A 138 17.11 4.19 -0.42
CA THR A 138 15.87 3.40 -0.33
C THR A 138 14.66 4.16 -0.88
N ARG A 139 13.67 3.40 -1.32
CA ARG A 139 12.34 3.87 -1.74
C ARG A 139 11.30 2.99 -1.07
N VAL A 140 10.11 3.51 -0.86
CA VAL A 140 8.96 2.73 -0.38
C VAL A 140 7.89 2.74 -1.45
N ILE A 141 7.29 1.58 -1.67
CA ILE A 141 6.15 1.38 -2.56
C ILE A 141 5.08 0.68 -1.72
N PHE A 142 3.92 1.30 -1.63
CA PHE A 142 2.68 0.67 -1.16
C PHE A 142 2.00 -0.02 -2.33
#